data_AF-A0A7U9RAL1-F1
#
_entry.id   AF-A0A7U9RAL1-F1
#
_cell.length_a   1.000
_cell.length_b   1.000
_cell.length_c   1.000
_cell.angle_alpha   90.00
_cell.angle_beta   90.00
_cell.angle_gamma   90.00
#
_symmetry.space_group_name_H-M   'P 1'
#
loop_
_entity.id
_entity.type
_entity.pdbx_description
1 polymer ?
#
loop_
_entity_poly.entity_id
_entity_poly.type
_entity_poly.pdbx_seq_one_letter_code
_entity_poly.pdbx_strand_id
1 'polypeptide(L)'
;MDSRAFAYGGRHFVPVRKFGKADGDFFQITRRLKRDLELGFFRSDCYGKDGQKAEYSHEGFYAASPDKTCDIFRCVENGKLYVPCEYELQEYREPQKDRRRDYER
;
A
#
# COMPACT_ATOMS: atom_id res chain seq x y z
N MET A 1 6.41 -4.37 -18.96
CA MET A 1 5.54 -4.30 -17.77
C MET A 1 5.87 -5.44 -16.84
N ASP A 2 5.87 -5.22 -15.53
CA ASP A 2 5.92 -6.31 -14.54
C ASP A 2 4.67 -7.18 -14.75
N SER A 3 4.84 -8.46 -15.11
CA SER A 3 3.74 -9.34 -15.55
C SER A 3 2.69 -9.61 -14.47
N ARG A 4 2.88 -9.06 -13.27
CA ARG A 4 2.04 -9.21 -12.07
C ARG A 4 1.26 -7.94 -11.71
N ALA A 5 1.40 -6.86 -12.49
CA ALA A 5 0.67 -5.63 -12.26
C ALA A 5 -0.83 -5.79 -12.60
N PHE A 6 -1.70 -5.26 -11.76
CA PHE A 6 -3.15 -5.19 -12.00
C PHE A 6 -3.64 -3.75 -11.92
N ALA A 7 -4.70 -3.44 -12.66
CA ALA A 7 -5.32 -2.12 -12.66
C ALA A 7 -6.44 -2.03 -11.61
N TYR A 8 -6.48 -0.95 -10.84
CA TYR A 8 -7.56 -0.63 -9.91
C TYR A 8 -7.72 0.89 -9.80
N GLY A 9 -8.95 1.39 -10.00
CA GLY A 9 -9.28 2.82 -9.93
C GLY A 9 -8.41 3.73 -10.81
N GLY A 10 -7.97 3.24 -11.97
CA GLY A 10 -7.12 3.99 -12.91
C GLY A 10 -5.63 4.02 -12.57
N ARG A 11 -5.17 3.20 -11.60
CA ARG A 11 -3.75 3.02 -11.28
C ARG A 11 -3.33 1.55 -11.35
N HIS A 12 -2.04 1.30 -11.46
CA HIS A 12 -1.48 -0.05 -11.53
C HIS A 12 -0.74 -0.41 -10.25
N PHE A 13 -1.04 -1.60 -9.72
CA PHE A 13 -0.45 -2.11 -8.49
C PHE A 13 0.24 -3.44 -8.73
N VAL A 14 1.39 -3.63 -8.09
CA VAL A 14 2.15 -4.90 -8.11
C VAL A 14 2.16 -5.47 -6.69
N PRO A 15 1.68 -6.70 -6.45
CA PRO A 15 1.80 -7.35 -5.15
C PRO A 15 3.28 -7.61 -4.84
N VAL A 16 3.76 -7.13 -3.69
CA VAL A 16 5.18 -7.20 -3.30
C VAL A 16 5.41 -8.37 -2.35
N ARG A 17 4.79 -8.33 -1.16
CA ARG A 17 4.99 -9.32 -0.10
C ARG A 17 3.94 -9.19 1.02
N LYS A 18 3.90 -10.21 1.88
CA LYS A 18 3.21 -10.16 3.17
C LYS A 18 4.05 -9.45 4.24
N PHE A 19 3.40 -9.02 5.31
CA PHE A 19 4.11 -8.61 6.52
C PHE A 19 4.83 -9.81 7.15
N GLY A 20 6.08 -9.61 7.51
CA GLY A 20 6.91 -10.59 8.21
C GLY A 20 7.37 -10.07 9.56
N LYS A 21 8.07 -10.92 10.32
CA LYS A 21 8.61 -10.56 11.65
C LYS A 21 9.52 -9.31 11.62
N ALA A 22 10.19 -9.06 10.51
CA ALA A 22 11.08 -7.90 10.35
C ALA A 22 10.34 -6.56 10.24
N ASP A 23 9.05 -6.58 9.88
CA ASP A 23 8.24 -5.35 9.78
C ASP A 23 7.76 -4.86 11.15
N GLY A 24 7.79 -5.73 12.17
CA GLY A 24 7.32 -5.46 13.53
C GLY A 24 5.94 -6.07 13.78
N ASP A 25 5.42 -5.87 14.99
CA ASP A 25 4.04 -6.24 15.32
C ASP A 25 3.03 -5.27 14.69
N PHE A 26 1.74 -5.60 14.80
CA PHE A 26 0.64 -4.82 14.23
C PHE A 26 0.72 -3.31 14.59
N PHE A 27 1.09 -2.97 15.84
CA PHE A 27 1.16 -1.58 16.28
C PHE A 27 2.34 -0.83 15.67
N GLN A 28 3.46 -1.51 15.43
CA GLN A 28 4.61 -0.93 14.73
C GLN A 28 4.31 -0.71 13.24
N ILE A 29 3.56 -1.62 12.63
CA ILE A 29 3.11 -1.51 11.24
C ILE A 29 2.15 -0.33 11.08
N THR A 30 1.12 -0.23 11.91
CA THR A 30 0.11 0.83 11.79
C THR A 30 0.69 2.24 11.98
N ARG A 31 1.72 2.40 12.83
CA ARG A 31 2.46 3.67 12.98
C ARG A 31 3.20 4.12 11.72
N ARG A 32 3.44 3.22 10.77
CA ARG A 32 4.12 3.51 9.50
C ARG A 32 3.14 3.72 8.34
N LEU A 33 1.86 3.49 8.57
CA LEU A 33 0.80 3.75 7.62
C LEU A 33 0.47 5.25 7.62
N LYS A 34 0.33 5.82 6.44
CA LYS A 34 -0.07 7.21 6.25
C LYS A 34 -1.15 7.32 5.19
N ARG A 35 -2.08 8.23 5.40
CA ARG A 35 -3.01 8.63 4.35
C ARG A 35 -2.24 9.30 3.22
N ASP A 36 -2.59 8.93 1.99
CA ASP A 36 -2.08 9.59 0.79
C ASP A 36 -3.24 10.23 0.01
N LEU A 37 -3.42 11.54 0.22
CA LEU A 37 -4.43 12.34 -0.49
C LEU A 37 -4.09 12.53 -1.98
N GLU A 38 -2.81 12.41 -2.35
CA GLU A 38 -2.42 12.47 -3.76
C GLU A 38 -2.77 11.17 -4.49
N LEU A 39 -2.75 10.04 -3.78
CA LEU A 39 -3.29 8.78 -4.27
C LEU A 39 -4.83 8.88 -4.33
N GLY A 40 -5.46 9.26 -3.22
CA GLY A 40 -6.88 9.59 -3.13
C GLY A 40 -7.84 8.40 -3.19
N PHE A 41 -7.40 7.22 -2.71
CA PHE A 41 -8.22 5.99 -2.65
C PHE A 41 -8.76 5.79 -1.24
N PHE A 42 -9.97 6.28 -1.01
CA PHE A 42 -10.68 6.09 0.25
C PHE A 42 -12.19 6.06 0.03
N ARG A 43 -12.91 5.43 0.96
CA ARG A 43 -14.38 5.34 0.94
C ARG A 43 -14.98 6.73 1.15
N SER A 44 -15.93 7.12 0.31
CA SER A 44 -16.48 8.50 0.27
C SER A 44 -17.22 8.91 1.54
N ASP A 45 -17.70 7.94 2.31
CA ASP A 45 -18.44 8.13 3.56
C ASP A 45 -17.54 8.29 4.79
N CYS A 46 -16.24 8.00 4.69
CA CYS A 46 -15.31 8.16 5.81
C CYS A 46 -14.72 9.57 5.93
N TYR A 47 -14.41 10.22 4.81
CA TYR A 47 -13.62 11.48 4.81
C TYR A 47 -14.20 12.60 3.95
N GLY A 48 -15.40 12.42 3.38
CA GLY A 48 -15.99 13.36 2.42
C GLY A 48 -15.44 13.19 1.01
N LYS A 49 -15.85 14.06 0.08
CA LYS A 49 -15.43 14.00 -1.34
C LYS A 49 -14.15 14.78 -1.62
N ASP A 50 -13.74 15.66 -0.72
CA ASP A 50 -12.54 16.49 -0.88
C ASP A 50 -11.27 15.61 -0.88
N GLY A 51 -10.62 15.51 -2.03
CA GLY A 51 -9.41 14.71 -2.23
C GLY A 51 -9.64 13.26 -2.67
N GLN A 52 -10.89 12.82 -2.85
CA GLN A 52 -11.19 11.49 -3.39
C GLN A 52 -10.89 11.48 -4.90
N LYS A 53 -9.98 10.62 -5.33
CA LYS A 53 -9.64 10.44 -6.76
C LYS A 53 -10.27 9.18 -7.35
N ALA A 54 -10.44 8.16 -6.52
CA ALA A 54 -11.10 6.92 -6.89
C ALA A 54 -11.89 6.37 -5.70
N GLU A 55 -13.03 5.73 -6.00
CA GLU A 55 -13.76 4.97 -5.00
C GLU A 55 -12.94 3.76 -4.57
N TYR A 56 -12.89 3.53 -3.26
CA TYR A 56 -12.14 2.44 -2.66
C TYR A 56 -13.09 1.44 -2.00
N SER A 57 -12.88 0.17 -2.33
CA SER A 57 -13.46 -0.98 -1.64
C SER A 57 -12.37 -2.00 -1.40
N HIS A 58 -12.20 -2.41 -0.15
CA HIS A 58 -11.22 -3.43 0.25
C HIS A 58 -11.42 -4.73 -0.53
N GLU A 59 -12.67 -5.21 -0.62
CA GLU A 59 -13.02 -6.40 -1.40
C GLU A 59 -12.78 -6.20 -2.90
N GLY A 60 -13.11 -5.02 -3.43
CA GLY A 60 -12.87 -4.68 -4.84
C GLY A 60 -11.38 -4.67 -5.19
N PHE A 61 -10.53 -4.18 -4.29
CA PHE A 61 -9.08 -4.15 -4.49
C PHE A 61 -8.51 -5.57 -4.58
N TYR A 62 -8.87 -6.44 -3.64
CA TYR A 62 -8.42 -7.84 -3.64
C TYR A 62 -9.06 -8.70 -4.73
N ALA A 63 -10.25 -8.33 -5.22
CA ALA A 63 -10.85 -8.97 -6.39
C ALA A 63 -10.06 -8.68 -7.67
N ALA A 64 -9.51 -7.47 -7.80
CA ALA A 64 -8.64 -7.09 -8.92
C ALA A 64 -7.20 -7.63 -8.76
N SER A 65 -6.74 -7.82 -7.51
CA SER A 65 -5.41 -8.34 -7.23
C SER A 65 -5.24 -9.80 -7.65
N PRO A 66 -4.14 -10.17 -8.31
CA PRO A 66 -3.81 -11.57 -8.60
C PRO A 66 -3.37 -12.33 -7.33
N ASP A 67 -2.89 -11.64 -6.29
CA ASP A 67 -2.52 -12.24 -5.00
C ASP A 67 -3.41 -11.67 -3.89
N LYS A 68 -4.37 -12.50 -3.46
CA LYS A 68 -5.35 -12.17 -2.41
C LYS A 68 -4.78 -12.21 -1.01
N THR A 69 -3.55 -12.70 -0.86
CA THR A 69 -2.92 -12.89 0.43
C THR A 69 -1.84 -11.84 0.69
N CYS A 70 -1.47 -11.05 -0.32
CA CYS A 70 -0.44 -10.04 -0.21
C CYS A 70 -0.90 -8.86 0.66
N ASP A 71 -0.04 -8.35 1.54
CA ASP A 71 -0.37 -7.20 2.40
C ASP A 71 0.15 -5.87 1.82
N ILE A 72 1.28 -5.92 1.08
CA ILE A 72 2.00 -4.75 0.58
C ILE A 72 2.00 -4.74 -0.94
N PHE A 73 1.55 -3.62 -1.52
CA PHE A 73 1.44 -3.41 -2.95
C PHE A 73 2.24 -2.18 -3.38
N ARG A 74 2.96 -2.26 -4.49
CA ARG A 74 3.65 -1.12 -5.07
C ARG A 74 2.78 -0.49 -6.16
N CYS A 75 2.51 0.80 -6.05
CA CYS A 75 1.91 1.57 -7.13
C CYS A 75 2.97 1.86 -8.20
N VAL A 76 2.68 1.52 -9.45
CA VAL A 76 3.64 1.66 -10.57
C VAL A 76 3.87 3.12 -10.93
N GLU A 77 2.83 3.96 -10.81
CA GLU A 77 2.88 5.35 -11.25
C GLU A 77 3.72 6.25 -10.32
N ASN A 78 3.71 6.00 -9.02
CA ASN A 78 4.47 6.81 -8.04
C ASN A 78 5.59 6.05 -7.33
N GLY A 79 5.70 4.74 -7.54
CA GLY A 79 6.72 3.88 -6.93
C GLY A 79 6.57 3.65 -5.43
N LYS A 80 5.52 4.19 -4.78
CA LYS A 80 5.27 4.05 -3.35
C LYS A 80 4.62 2.71 -3.02
N LEU A 81 4.77 2.31 -1.76
CA LEU A 81 4.15 1.11 -1.21
C LEU A 81 2.85 1.46 -0.50
N TYR A 82 1.89 0.56 -0.62
CA TYR A 82 0.53 0.74 -0.12
C TYR A 82 0.02 -0.53 0.54
N VAL A 83 -0.80 -0.34 1.55
CA VAL A 83 -1.47 -1.41 2.32
C VAL A 83 -2.98 -1.20 2.22
N PRO A 84 -3.73 -2.16 1.65
CA PRO A 84 -5.19 -2.10 1.59
C PRO A 84 -5.77 -2.26 2.99
N CYS A 85 -6.30 -1.18 3.57
CA CYS A 85 -7.03 -1.21 4.83
C CYS A 85 -8.54 -1.26 4.56
N GLU A 86 -9.37 -1.30 5.60
CA GLU A 86 -10.83 -1.45 5.43
C GLU A 86 -11.47 -0.28 4.65
N TYR A 87 -11.01 0.95 4.90
CA TYR A 87 -11.64 2.17 4.38
C TYR A 87 -10.80 2.95 3.36
N GLU A 88 -9.49 2.69 3.30
CA GLU A 88 -8.59 3.43 2.42
C GLU A 88 -7.33 2.62 2.07
N LEU A 89 -6.65 3.03 1.01
CA LEU A 89 -5.33 2.52 0.64
C LEU A 89 -4.25 3.41 1.27
N GLN A 90 -3.55 2.91 2.28
CA GLN A 90 -2.60 3.70 3.08
C GLN A 90 -1.17 3.53 2.57
N GLU A 91 -0.42 4.62 2.43
CA GLU A 91 1.02 4.61 2.14
C GLU A 91 1.75 3.88 3.28
N TYR A 92 2.54 2.88 2.93
CA TYR A 92 3.41 2.17 3.87
C TYR A 92 4.85 2.64 3.73
N ARG A 93 5.42 3.09 4.85
CA ARG A 93 6.84 3.43 4.93
C ARG A 93 7.62 2.26 5.48
N GLU A 94 8.48 1.67 4.65
CA GLU A 94 9.35 0.60 5.10
C GLU A 94 10.26 1.07 6.24
N PRO A 95 10.58 0.18 7.20
CA PRO A 95 11.58 0.49 8.21
C PRO A 95 12.90 0.82 7.51
N GLN A 96 13.49 1.97 7.82
CA GLN A 96 14.86 2.24 7.38
C GLN A 96 15.76 1.14 7.91
N LYS A 97 16.32 0.32 7.01
CA LYS A 97 17.45 -0.53 7.37
C LYS A 97 18.61 0.40 7.69
N ASP A 98 19.03 0.38 8.96
CA ASP A 98 20.20 1.12 9.42
C ASP A 98 21.40 0.71 8.56
N ARG A 99 21.80 1.57 7.62
CA ARG A 99 22.94 1.35 6.70
C ARG A 99 24.30 1.48 7.42
N ARG A 100 24.41 1.15 8.71
CA ARG A 100 25.68 1.28 9.47
C ARG A 100 26.58 0.03 9.43
N ARG A 101 26.31 -0.97 8.61
CA ARG A 101 27.11 -2.23 8.56
C ARG A 101 27.74 -2.54 7.20
N ASP A 102 28.09 -1.52 6.42
CA ASP A 102 28.76 -1.72 5.12
C ASP A 102 30.14 -1.04 5.01
N TYR A 103 30.72 -0.57 6.12
CA TYR A 103 32.04 0.09 6.11
C TYR A 103 33.14 -0.63 6.90
N GLU A 104 32.90 -1.87 7.35
CA GLU A 104 33.92 -2.73 7.99
C GLU A 104 34.09 -4.02 7.19
N ARG A 105 34.65 -3.94 5.98
CA ARG A 105 35.31 -5.08 5.34
C ARG A 105 36.41 -4.69 4.38
#